data_AF-A0A7S1RPC4-F1
#
_entry.id   AF-A0A7S1RPC4-F1
#
_cell.length_a   1.000
_cell.length_b   1.000
_cell.length_c   1.000
_cell.angle_alpha   90.00
_cell.angle_beta   90.00
_cell.angle_gamma   90.00
#
_symmetry.space_group_name_H-M   'P 1'
#
loop_
_entity.id
_entity.type
_entity.pdbx_description
1 polymer ?
#
loop_
_entity_poly.entity_id
_entity_poly.type
_entity_poly.pdbx_seq_one_letter_code
_entity_poly.pdbx_strand_id
1 'polypeptide(L)'
;FGSRPPKSPGRNPTSAKLYPAAEHMAMRRREPQRSVLLATLALVACCYLLSSAFVAPVWRTAAPPRGQSAVAMQSTGEYTGFVPDMQRRMLMNLVTVAASAVPVAVLLGGYIWYFIPQTGGGGSGGTLAGDVDGNPIVLA
;
A
#
# COMPACT_ATOMS: atom_id res chain seq x y z
N PHE A 1 7.48 62.91 -44.97
CA PHE A 1 6.17 62.23 -44.86
C PHE A 1 6.43 60.74 -45.03
N GLY A 2 6.43 59.85 -44.05
CA GLY A 2 5.78 59.81 -42.75
C GLY A 2 5.17 58.41 -42.60
N SER A 3 5.98 57.40 -42.26
CA SER A 3 5.51 56.03 -42.02
C SER A 3 5.50 55.74 -40.52
N ARG A 4 4.30 55.65 -39.92
CA ARG A 4 4.13 55.26 -38.52
C ARG A 4 4.46 53.77 -38.34
N PRO A 5 5.14 53.35 -37.26
CA PRO A 5 5.35 51.93 -36.98
C PRO A 5 4.05 51.24 -36.51
N PRO A 6 3.91 49.93 -36.71
CA PRO A 6 2.74 49.17 -36.24
C PRO A 6 2.71 49.17 -34.71
N LYS A 7 1.53 49.49 -34.16
CA LYS A 7 1.26 49.49 -32.72
C LYS A 7 1.40 48.05 -32.20
N SER A 8 2.45 47.79 -31.42
CA SER A 8 2.61 46.54 -30.66
C SER A 8 1.33 46.26 -29.88
N PRO A 9 0.71 45.07 -30.02
CA PRO A 9 -0.42 44.71 -29.17
C PRO A 9 0.05 44.76 -27.72
N GLY A 10 -0.66 45.54 -26.91
CA GLY A 10 -0.34 45.76 -25.52
C GLY A 10 -0.18 44.41 -24.81
N ARG A 11 0.96 44.23 -24.14
CA ARG A 11 1.15 43.16 -23.18
C ARG A 11 0.16 43.44 -22.04
N ASN A 12 -1.02 42.83 -22.13
CA ASN A 12 -2.02 42.91 -21.07
C ASN A 12 -1.40 42.32 -19.79
N PRO A 13 -1.41 43.04 -18.65
CA PRO A 13 -0.87 42.53 -17.39
C PRO A 13 -1.64 41.30 -16.85
N THR A 14 -2.77 40.96 -17.48
CA THR A 14 -3.57 39.77 -17.20
C THR A 14 -3.02 38.49 -17.85
N SER A 15 -2.22 38.58 -18.91
CA SER A 15 -1.65 37.40 -19.58
C SER A 15 -0.56 36.72 -18.74
N ALA A 16 0.19 37.49 -17.94
CA ALA A 16 1.21 36.95 -17.04
C ALA A 16 0.62 36.21 -15.82
N LYS A 17 -0.63 36.52 -15.45
CA LYS A 17 -1.38 35.86 -14.37
C LYS A 17 -2.19 34.64 -14.83
N LEU A 18 -2.43 34.50 -16.14
CA LEU A 18 -3.21 33.37 -16.67
C LEU A 18 -2.37 32.09 -16.87
N TYR A 19 -1.06 32.21 -17.04
CA TYR A 19 -0.18 31.06 -17.26
C TYR A 19 0.32 30.29 -16.02
N PRO A 20 0.45 30.84 -14.79
CA PRO A 20 0.81 30.01 -13.63
C PRO A 20 -0.36 29.12 -13.17
N ALA A 21 -1.61 29.58 -13.27
CA ALA A 21 -2.78 28.83 -12.82
C ALA A 21 -3.07 27.59 -13.70
N ALA A 22 -2.87 27.70 -15.01
CA ALA A 22 -3.05 26.59 -15.95
C ALA A 22 -2.00 25.48 -15.74
N GLU A 23 -0.74 25.84 -15.42
CA GLU A 23 0.29 24.86 -15.06
C GLU A 23 0.01 24.19 -13.72
N HIS A 24 -0.42 24.93 -12.69
CA HIS A 24 -0.78 24.35 -11.39
C HIS A 24 -2.00 23.43 -11.47
N MET A 25 -3.00 23.72 -12.31
CA MET A 25 -4.16 22.84 -12.53
C MET A 25 -3.80 21.58 -13.34
N ALA A 26 -2.86 21.67 -14.29
CA ALA A 26 -2.37 20.52 -15.04
C ALA A 26 -1.49 19.57 -14.19
N MET A 27 -0.71 20.10 -13.24
CA MET A 27 0.08 19.28 -12.30
C MET A 27 -0.76 18.61 -11.22
N ARG A 28 -1.80 19.28 -10.69
CA ARG A 28 -2.66 18.72 -9.62
C ARG A 28 -3.51 17.52 -10.07
N ARG A 29 -3.70 17.33 -11.37
CA ARG A 29 -4.44 16.20 -11.96
C ARG A 29 -3.58 14.95 -12.17
N ARG A 30 -2.25 15.08 -12.16
CA ARG A 30 -1.30 13.97 -12.38
C ARG A 30 -1.01 13.16 -11.11
N GLU A 31 -1.08 13.79 -9.94
CA GLU A 31 -0.87 13.12 -8.65
C GLU A 31 -1.92 12.05 -8.30
N PRO A 32 -3.25 12.28 -8.44
CA PRO A 32 -4.24 11.24 -8.14
C PRO A 32 -4.14 10.07 -9.12
N GLN A 33 -3.73 10.31 -10.37
CA GLN A 33 -3.52 9.24 -11.36
C GLN A 33 -2.27 8.42 -11.04
N ARG A 34 -1.19 9.06 -10.59
CA ARG A 34 0.05 8.37 -10.15
C ARG A 34 -0.18 7.56 -8.88
N SER A 35 -0.89 8.09 -7.90
CA SER A 35 -1.19 7.35 -6.66
C SER A 35 -2.09 6.14 -6.94
N VAL A 36 -3.09 6.26 -7.82
CA VAL A 36 -3.93 5.14 -8.25
C VAL A 36 -3.12 4.10 -9.05
N LEU A 37 -2.23 4.53 -9.95
CA LEU A 37 -1.36 3.61 -10.71
C LEU A 37 -0.37 2.86 -9.79
N LEU A 38 0.20 3.54 -8.79
CA LEU A 38 1.08 2.90 -7.81
C LEU A 38 0.31 1.95 -6.89
N ALA A 39 -0.90 2.33 -6.45
CA ALA A 39 -1.75 1.46 -5.64
C ALA A 39 -2.21 0.21 -6.41
N THR A 40 -2.58 0.35 -7.68
CA THR A 40 -2.95 -0.78 -8.54
C THR A 40 -1.76 -1.69 -8.82
N LEU A 41 -0.57 -1.14 -9.11
CA LEU A 41 0.65 -1.93 -9.23
C LEU A 41 1.02 -2.67 -7.94
N ALA A 42 0.90 -2.00 -6.78
CA ALA A 42 1.16 -2.61 -5.48
C ALA A 42 0.16 -3.75 -5.18
N LEU A 43 -1.12 -3.57 -5.51
CA LEU A 43 -2.15 -4.59 -5.36
C LEU A 43 -1.86 -5.81 -6.26
N VAL A 44 -1.53 -5.58 -7.54
CA VAL A 44 -1.17 -6.66 -8.47
C VAL A 44 0.09 -7.41 -7.99
N ALA A 45 1.12 -6.69 -7.53
CA ALA A 45 2.33 -7.29 -6.98
C ALA A 45 2.03 -8.11 -5.71
N CYS A 46 1.18 -7.59 -4.82
CA CYS A 46 0.72 -8.29 -3.61
C CYS A 46 -0.01 -9.59 -3.97
N CYS A 47 -0.96 -9.55 -4.91
CA CYS A 47 -1.67 -10.74 -5.41
C CYS A 47 -0.72 -11.78 -6.02
N TYR A 48 0.30 -11.34 -6.76
CA TYR A 48 1.29 -12.22 -7.37
C TYR A 48 2.20 -12.89 -6.32
N LEU A 49 2.64 -12.12 -5.31
CA LEU A 49 3.44 -12.64 -4.20
C LEU A 49 2.64 -13.64 -3.36
N LEU A 50 1.38 -13.34 -3.03
CA LEU A 50 0.50 -14.26 -2.29
C LEU A 50 0.18 -15.54 -3.08
N SER A 51 0.10 -15.46 -4.42
CA SER A 51 -0.12 -16.64 -5.27
C SER A 51 1.01 -17.67 -5.17
N SER A 52 2.26 -17.21 -4.96
CA SER A 52 3.43 -18.07 -4.78
C SER A 52 3.47 -18.83 -3.44
N ALA A 53 2.56 -18.52 -2.51
CA ALA A 53 2.39 -19.28 -1.28
C ALA A 53 1.56 -20.57 -1.48
N PHE A 54 0.73 -20.63 -2.53
CA PHE A 54 -0.16 -21.77 -2.81
C PHE A 54 0.41 -22.74 -3.85
N VAL A 55 1.18 -22.23 -4.82
CA VAL A 55 1.98 -23.04 -5.73
C VAL A 55 3.34 -23.26 -5.07
N ALA A 56 3.77 -24.52 -4.91
CA ALA A 56 5.06 -24.83 -4.29
C ALA A 56 6.15 -23.92 -4.88
N PRO A 57 6.86 -23.14 -4.06
CA PRO A 57 7.85 -22.23 -4.60
C PRO A 57 8.92 -23.09 -5.26
N VAL A 58 9.01 -23.02 -6.58
CA VAL A 58 10.20 -23.48 -7.30
C VAL A 58 11.25 -22.46 -6.95
N TRP A 59 11.86 -22.61 -5.77
CA TRP A 59 13.17 -22.04 -5.53
C TRP A 59 14.00 -22.57 -6.69
N ARG A 60 14.42 -21.69 -7.60
CA ARG A 60 15.48 -22.03 -8.53
C ARG A 60 16.71 -22.19 -7.65
N THR A 61 16.83 -23.34 -7.01
CA THR A 61 18.09 -23.80 -6.48
C THR A 61 19.00 -23.79 -7.69
N ALA A 62 19.97 -22.87 -7.69
CA ALA A 62 21.09 -22.97 -8.60
C ALA A 62 21.53 -24.43 -8.55
N ALA A 63 21.58 -25.09 -9.71
CA ALA A 63 21.87 -26.51 -9.78
C ALA A 63 23.06 -26.79 -8.86
N PRO A 64 22.94 -27.71 -7.87
CA PRO A 64 24.05 -27.99 -6.98
C PRO A 64 25.26 -28.36 -7.84
N PRO A 65 26.47 -27.90 -7.50
CA PRO A 65 27.66 -28.33 -8.22
C PRO A 65 27.65 -29.86 -8.26
N ARG A 66 27.73 -30.43 -9.48
CA ARG A 66 27.78 -31.88 -9.70
C ARG A 66 28.89 -32.45 -8.83
N GLY A 67 28.56 -33.05 -7.68
CA GLY A 67 29.56 -33.52 -6.73
C GLY A 67 29.14 -33.58 -5.26
N GLN A 68 27.96 -33.09 -4.86
CA GLN A 68 27.49 -33.26 -3.48
C GLN A 68 26.48 -34.40 -3.40
N SER A 69 26.91 -35.46 -2.69
CA SER A 69 26.17 -36.68 -2.40
C SER A 69 24.69 -36.42 -2.15
N ALA A 70 23.86 -37.17 -2.88
CA ALA A 70 22.48 -37.37 -2.49
C ALA A 70 22.47 -37.93 -1.06
N VAL A 71 22.12 -37.08 -0.09
CA VAL A 71 21.70 -37.56 1.22
C VAL A 71 20.41 -38.32 0.94
N ALA A 72 20.52 -39.65 0.87
CA ALA A 72 19.37 -40.53 0.86
C ALA A 72 18.59 -40.25 2.13
N MET A 73 17.46 -39.55 2.00
CA MET A 73 16.54 -39.29 3.10
C MET A 73 16.05 -40.65 3.59
N GLN A 74 16.63 -41.14 4.68
CA GLN A 74 16.19 -42.37 5.31
C GLN A 74 14.85 -42.06 5.98
N SER A 75 13.76 -42.51 5.36
CA SER A 75 12.43 -42.50 5.98
C SER A 75 12.44 -43.52 7.11
N THR A 76 12.58 -43.05 8.34
CA THR A 76 12.55 -43.90 9.56
C THR A 76 11.12 -44.31 9.97
N GLY A 77 10.22 -44.46 9.00
CA GLY A 77 8.87 -44.99 9.20
C GLY A 77 8.50 -45.84 8.00
N GLU A 78 7.79 -46.95 8.23
CA GLU A 78 7.28 -47.84 7.17
C GLU A 78 6.63 -47.02 6.06
N TYR A 79 7.38 -46.84 4.96
CA TYR A 79 6.91 -46.09 3.81
C TYR A 79 5.93 -46.97 3.05
N THR A 80 4.66 -46.89 3.43
CA THR A 80 3.54 -47.51 2.70
C THR A 80 3.16 -46.65 1.49
N GLY A 81 4.11 -46.33 0.61
CA GLY A 81 3.83 -45.97 -0.80
C GLY A 81 2.99 -44.71 -1.12
N PHE A 82 2.46 -43.95 -0.16
CA PHE A 82 1.63 -42.79 -0.45
C PHE A 82 2.48 -41.51 -0.58
N VAL A 83 3.01 -41.25 -1.79
CA VAL A 83 3.50 -39.91 -2.15
C VAL A 83 2.30 -38.97 -2.18
N PRO A 84 2.30 -37.86 -1.41
CA PRO A 84 1.26 -36.85 -1.52
C PRO A 84 1.17 -36.38 -2.96
N ASP A 85 -0.01 -36.46 -3.59
CA ASP A 85 -0.22 -35.93 -4.93
C ASP A 85 -0.28 -34.38 -4.90
N MET A 86 -0.44 -33.74 -6.05
CA MET A 86 -0.45 -32.27 -6.13
C MET A 86 -1.62 -31.64 -5.34
N GLN A 87 -2.80 -32.26 -5.35
CA GLN A 87 -3.96 -31.80 -4.60
C GLN A 87 -3.71 -31.84 -3.10
N ARG A 88 -3.11 -32.93 -2.59
CA ARG A 88 -2.77 -33.04 -1.16
C ARG A 88 -1.73 -31.99 -0.73
N ARG A 89 -0.77 -31.66 -1.61
CA ARG A 89 0.21 -30.58 -1.36
C ARG A 89 -0.45 -29.20 -1.36
N MET A 90 -1.31 -28.90 -2.34
CA MET A 90 -2.02 -27.62 -2.41
C MET A 90 -2.95 -27.41 -1.21
N LEU A 91 -3.70 -28.44 -0.82
CA LEU A 91 -4.57 -28.38 0.35
C LEU A 91 -3.77 -28.05 1.61
N MET A 92 -2.63 -28.72 1.81
CA MET A 92 -1.79 -28.45 2.97
C MET A 92 -1.24 -27.02 2.94
N ASN A 93 -0.76 -26.53 1.79
CA ASN A 93 -0.32 -25.14 1.65
C ASN A 93 -1.44 -24.13 1.99
N LEU A 94 -2.66 -24.39 1.51
CA LEU A 94 -3.83 -23.56 1.80
C LEU A 94 -4.13 -23.52 3.31
N VAL A 95 -4.12 -24.68 3.96
CA VAL A 95 -4.35 -24.79 5.41
C VAL A 95 -3.25 -24.08 6.20
N THR A 96 -1.98 -24.27 5.83
CA THR A 96 -0.85 -23.61 6.48
C THR A 96 -0.94 -22.09 6.37
N VAL A 97 -1.23 -21.56 5.17
CA VAL A 97 -1.40 -20.11 4.97
C VAL A 97 -2.60 -19.60 5.75
N ALA A 98 -3.76 -20.27 5.67
CA ALA A 98 -4.97 -19.87 6.39
C ALA A 98 -4.74 -19.85 7.92
N ALA A 99 -4.07 -20.87 8.46
CA ALA A 99 -3.77 -20.95 9.88
C ALA A 99 -2.80 -19.84 10.33
N SER A 100 -1.77 -19.54 9.53
CA SER A 100 -0.83 -18.45 9.82
C SER A 100 -1.40 -17.04 9.60
N ALA A 101 -2.40 -16.91 8.72
CA ALA A 101 -3.01 -15.62 8.41
C ALA A 101 -3.76 -15.03 9.62
N VAL A 102 -4.38 -15.87 10.46
CA VAL A 102 -5.11 -15.42 11.65
C VAL A 102 -4.22 -14.63 12.64
N PRO A 103 -3.12 -15.20 13.17
CA PRO A 103 -2.26 -14.45 14.10
C PRO A 103 -1.59 -13.24 13.43
N VAL A 104 -1.20 -13.36 12.15
CA VAL A 104 -0.61 -12.24 11.40
C VAL A 104 -1.59 -11.09 11.27
N ALA A 105 -2.86 -11.37 10.95
CA ALA A 105 -3.90 -10.36 10.81
C ALA A 105 -4.20 -9.65 12.15
N VAL A 106 -4.20 -10.38 13.26
CA VAL A 106 -4.41 -9.78 14.60
C VAL A 106 -3.26 -8.82 14.94
N LEU A 107 -2.01 -9.25 14.76
CA LEU A 107 -0.85 -8.41 15.04
C LEU A 107 -0.78 -7.18 14.13
N LEU A 108 -0.99 -7.38 12.84
CA LEU A 108 -0.98 -6.29 11.86
C LEU A 108 -2.14 -5.32 12.09
N GLY A 109 -3.33 -5.83 12.40
CA GLY A 109 -4.51 -5.03 12.72
C GLY A 109 -4.27 -4.14 13.94
N GLY A 110 -3.74 -4.69 15.02
CA GLY A 110 -3.36 -3.92 16.21
C GLY A 110 -2.28 -2.87 15.91
N TYR A 111 -1.29 -3.22 15.09
CA TYR A 111 -0.22 -2.29 14.70
C TYR A 111 -0.75 -1.12 13.86
N ILE A 112 -1.64 -1.37 12.91
CA ILE A 112 -2.26 -0.31 12.11
C ILE A 112 -3.16 0.56 12.99
N TRP A 113 -3.92 -0.06 13.90
CA TRP A 113 -4.84 0.65 14.80
C TRP A 113 -4.11 1.63 15.73
N TYR A 114 -2.87 1.34 16.12
CA TYR A 114 -2.05 2.23 16.94
C TYR A 114 -1.87 3.63 16.33
N PHE A 115 -1.79 3.73 15.00
CA PHE A 115 -1.61 5.02 14.32
C PHE A 115 -2.89 5.84 14.23
N ILE A 116 -4.04 5.26 14.55
CA ILE A 116 -5.32 5.96 14.54
C ILE A 116 -5.51 6.57 15.93
N PRO A 117 -5.34 7.90 16.07
CA PRO A 117 -5.52 8.55 17.35
C PRO A 117 -6.98 8.35 17.79
N GLN A 118 -7.16 7.90 19.03
CA GLN A 118 -8.48 7.85 19.64
C GLN A 118 -8.89 9.30 19.91
N THR A 119 -9.82 9.83 19.11
CA THR A 119 -10.42 11.13 19.42
C THR A 119 -11.27 10.94 20.67
N GLY A 120 -10.98 11.71 21.73
CA GLY A 120 -11.70 11.63 23.00
C GLY A 120 -13.22 11.65 22.80
N GLY A 121 -13.93 10.87 23.63
CA GLY A 121 -15.37 10.64 23.54
C GLY A 121 -16.15 11.92 23.23
N GLY A 122 -16.89 11.88 22.13
CA GLY A 122 -17.66 13.01 21.63
C GLY A 122 -18.72 13.44 22.63
N GLY A 123 -18.42 14.49 23.39
CA GLY A 123 -19.45 15.36 23.95
C GLY A 123 -20.19 15.99 22.78
N SER A 124 -21.50 15.79 22.74
CA SER A 124 -22.38 16.30 21.69
C SER A 124 -22.16 17.81 21.45
N GLY A 125 -21.54 18.17 20.33
CA GLY A 125 -21.72 19.45 19.64
C GLY A 125 -21.24 20.74 20.32
N GLY A 126 -20.71 20.72 21.53
CA GLY A 126 -20.20 21.92 22.20
C GLY A 126 -19.28 21.60 23.37
N THR A 127 -18.09 22.20 23.36
CA THR A 127 -17.18 22.23 24.51
C THR A 127 -17.21 23.63 25.09
N LEU A 128 -17.21 23.75 26.42
CA LEU A 128 -17.11 25.05 27.08
C LEU A 128 -15.75 25.67 26.74
N ALA A 129 -15.73 26.97 26.43
CA ALA A 129 -14.48 27.68 26.25
C ALA A 129 -13.73 27.76 27.59
N GLY A 130 -12.45 27.38 27.59
CA GLY A 130 -11.56 27.50 28.73
C GLY A 130 -10.84 28.86 28.74
N ASP A 131 -10.48 29.35 29.92
CA ASP A 131 -9.50 30.44 30.09
C ASP A 131 -8.06 29.95 29.84
N VAL A 132 -7.06 30.81 30.08
CA VAL A 132 -5.64 30.47 29.91
C VAL A 132 -5.17 29.33 30.82
N ASP A 133 -5.84 29.14 31.96
CA ASP A 133 -5.56 28.10 32.94
C ASP A 133 -6.42 26.85 32.71
N GLY A 134 -7.34 26.87 31.74
CA GLY A 134 -8.24 25.77 31.39
C GLY A 134 -9.55 25.73 32.18
N ASN A 135 -9.89 26.77 32.94
CA ASN A 135 -11.16 26.86 33.67
C ASN A 135 -12.32 27.25 32.73
N PRO A 136 -13.53 26.68 32.91
CA PRO A 136 -14.67 26.99 32.05
C PRO A 136 -15.15 28.43 32.25
N ILE A 137 -15.35 29.15 31.14
CA ILE A 137 -15.89 30.51 31.15
C ILE A 137 -17.42 30.45 31.22
N VAL A 138 -18.01 31.00 32.28
CA VAL A 138 -19.47 31.14 32.45
C VAL A 138 -19.89 32.59 32.20
N LEU A 139 -20.94 32.78 31.39
CA LEU A 139 -21.60 34.08 31.22
C LEU A 139 -22.63 34.21 32.34
N ALA A 140 -22.39 35.11 33.28
CA ALA A 140 -23.34 35.45 34.35
C ALA A 140 -24.53 36.26 33.82
#